data_AF-A0A848DD62-F1
#
_entry.id   AF-A0A848DD62-F1
#
_cell.length_a   1.000
_cell.length_b   1.000
_cell.length_c   1.000
_cell.angle_alpha   90.00
_cell.angle_beta   90.00
_cell.angle_gamma   90.00
#
_symmetry.space_group_name_H-M   'P 1'
#
loop_
_entity.id
_entity.type
_entity.pdbx_description
1 polymer ?
#
loop_
_entity_poly.entity_id
_entity_poly.type
_entity_poly.pdbx_seq_one_letter_code
_entity_poly.pdbx_strand_id
1 'polypeptide(L)'
;MNPHPPPAPHPTDPGTGPHSPDQGPLSGPAPARERRGLEAVPPPRRTAWDAEELMTMAFPEPRWAVPGIICEGVTLLAGPPKVGKSWMGLGLALDIAAGRPALGSIPVDAGPVLYLALEDTPRRLQSRMRTVLAGRPAPAGLTLSIACPPMPAGGDEQIDAWLTAHPGARLVVIDVFAKVRGTPPAGVAAYDADYAAMGRIKRVADRHGVAVVLVHHVRKAAAEDFLATVSGTNGLAGAADAVLVLERARAQADGVLHVTGRDVDETDYALSFDPEAGAWRVLDGRAEDYLMRDARSMVLRYLRDYPGQRPKQIADALQLDPGAVRQTCRRMVADGQLHATPGGQYRPADGDTRDSSDSPDPESPSLLSLRHADPADLGEPE
;
A
#
# COMPACT_ATOMS: atom_id res chain seq x y z
N MET A 1 -16.54 -30.44 60.52
CA MET A 1 -16.69 -31.76 61.19
C MET A 1 -17.00 -32.80 60.13
N ASN A 2 -16.00 -33.61 59.77
CA ASN A 2 -16.13 -35.00 59.35
C ASN A 2 -14.69 -35.56 59.20
N PRO A 3 -14.28 -36.56 60.00
CA PRO A 3 -12.93 -37.09 59.99
C PRO A 3 -12.77 -38.28 59.01
N HIS A 4 -11.54 -38.45 58.51
CA HIS A 4 -11.06 -39.56 57.69
C HIS A 4 -11.21 -40.95 58.36
N PRO A 5 -11.36 -42.03 57.58
CA PRO A 5 -11.16 -43.40 58.06
C PRO A 5 -9.70 -43.92 57.84
N PRO A 6 -9.21 -44.85 58.69
CA PRO A 6 -7.83 -45.35 58.73
C PRO A 6 -7.54 -46.56 57.79
N PRO A 7 -6.26 -46.98 57.61
CA PRO A 7 -5.84 -47.87 56.53
C PRO A 7 -5.93 -49.36 56.89
N ALA A 8 -6.03 -50.21 55.85
CA ALA A 8 -6.07 -51.68 55.97
C ALA A 8 -4.67 -52.32 55.82
N PRO A 9 -4.42 -53.49 56.45
CA PRO A 9 -3.08 -54.06 56.61
C PRO A 9 -2.67 -55.04 55.50
N HIS A 10 -1.36 -55.18 55.32
CA HIS A 10 -0.72 -56.26 54.55
C HIS A 10 -0.80 -57.61 55.28
N PRO A 11 -0.84 -58.72 54.54
CA PRO A 11 -0.22 -59.96 55.00
C PRO A 11 0.76 -60.58 53.98
N THR A 12 1.65 -61.37 54.56
CA THR A 12 2.91 -61.96 54.06
C THR A 12 2.76 -63.28 53.28
N ASP A 13 3.76 -63.49 52.41
CA ASP A 13 4.30 -64.67 51.67
C ASP A 13 4.07 -66.08 52.30
N PRO A 14 4.09 -67.22 51.56
CA PRO A 14 5.34 -67.79 51.00
C PRO A 14 5.22 -68.68 49.72
N GLY A 15 6.32 -68.87 48.97
CA GLY A 15 6.42 -70.00 48.02
C GLY A 15 7.68 -70.08 47.14
N THR A 16 8.62 -70.96 47.50
CA THR A 16 9.87 -71.28 46.80
C THR A 16 9.75 -72.36 45.69
N GLY A 17 10.27 -72.05 44.48
CA GLY A 17 10.97 -72.94 43.51
C GLY A 17 10.16 -73.74 42.46
N PRO A 18 10.76 -74.28 41.37
CA PRO A 18 12.14 -74.17 40.84
C PRO A 18 12.24 -73.71 39.36
N HIS A 19 13.48 -73.59 38.88
CA HIS A 19 13.96 -73.13 37.57
C HIS A 19 13.28 -73.71 36.30
N SER A 20 13.10 -72.84 35.30
CA SER A 20 13.25 -73.16 33.87
C SER A 20 13.86 -71.95 33.14
N PRO A 21 14.95 -72.12 32.35
CA PRO A 21 15.60 -71.04 31.66
C PRO A 21 15.16 -71.03 30.19
N ASP A 22 14.18 -70.21 29.82
CA ASP A 22 14.15 -69.70 28.45
C ASP A 22 13.14 -68.57 28.27
N GLN A 23 13.44 -67.68 27.33
CA GLN A 23 12.62 -66.56 26.84
C GLN A 23 12.72 -65.25 27.64
N GLY A 24 13.86 -64.58 27.51
CA GLY A 24 13.91 -63.12 27.65
C GLY A 24 13.09 -62.44 26.53
N PRO A 25 12.42 -61.30 26.81
CA PRO A 25 11.73 -60.56 25.75
C PRO A 25 12.77 -60.03 24.76
N LEU A 26 12.57 -60.37 23.49
CA LEU A 26 13.29 -59.84 22.34
C LEU A 26 13.29 -58.30 22.40
N SER A 27 14.40 -57.75 22.87
CA SER A 27 14.70 -56.32 22.73
C SER A 27 15.03 -56.09 21.26
N GLY A 28 14.01 -55.82 20.45
CA GLY A 28 14.23 -55.28 19.11
C GLY A 28 15.02 -53.97 19.21
N PRO A 29 15.96 -53.69 18.28
CA PRO A 29 16.69 -52.44 18.30
C PRO A 29 15.68 -51.30 18.11
N ALA A 30 15.62 -50.40 19.10
CA ALA A 30 14.92 -49.13 18.93
C ALA A 30 15.47 -48.44 17.67
N PRO A 31 14.61 -47.87 16.80
CA PRO A 31 15.10 -47.16 15.63
C PRO A 31 16.01 -46.04 16.10
N ALA A 32 17.25 -46.05 15.61
CA ALA A 32 18.22 -45.00 15.87
C ALA A 32 17.56 -43.68 15.46
N ARG A 33 17.24 -42.83 16.45
CA ARG A 33 16.90 -41.43 16.20
C ARG A 33 18.11 -40.83 15.51
N GLU A 34 18.02 -40.66 14.20
CA GLU A 34 18.93 -39.80 13.45
C GLU A 34 18.98 -38.47 14.20
N ARG A 35 20.15 -38.20 14.79
CA ARG A 35 20.46 -36.87 15.29
C ARG A 35 20.51 -36.00 14.04
N ARG A 36 19.38 -35.35 13.71
CA ARG A 36 19.40 -34.21 12.78
C ARG A 36 20.52 -33.30 13.28
N GLY A 37 21.57 -33.16 12.48
CA GLY A 37 22.63 -32.22 12.77
C GLY A 37 21.97 -30.89 13.09
N LEU A 38 22.29 -30.32 14.25
CA LEU A 38 21.91 -28.95 14.56
C LEU A 38 22.47 -28.10 13.43
N GLU A 39 21.60 -27.63 12.56
CA GLU A 39 21.94 -26.73 11.47
C GLU A 39 22.67 -25.55 12.11
N ALA A 40 23.91 -25.31 11.69
CA ALA A 40 24.77 -24.33 12.33
C ALA A 40 24.05 -22.98 12.32
N VAL A 41 23.81 -22.42 13.52
CA VAL A 41 23.28 -21.06 13.64
C VAL A 41 24.21 -20.16 12.83
N PRO A 42 23.70 -19.42 11.82
CA PRO A 42 24.56 -18.56 11.02
C PRO A 42 25.31 -17.61 11.96
N PRO A 43 26.61 -17.38 11.73
CA PRO A 43 27.41 -16.56 12.63
C PRO A 43 26.73 -15.21 12.82
N PRO A 44 26.74 -14.66 14.05
CA PRO A 44 26.13 -13.37 14.32
C PRO A 44 26.72 -12.35 13.35
N ARG A 45 25.84 -11.57 12.73
CA ARG A 45 26.26 -10.53 11.80
C ARG A 45 27.20 -9.59 12.53
N ARG A 46 28.26 -9.19 11.84
CA ARG A 46 29.14 -8.14 12.33
C ARG A 46 28.34 -6.86 12.48
N THR A 47 28.43 -6.24 13.65
CA THR A 47 27.66 -5.02 14.02
C THR A 47 28.54 -3.83 14.36
N ALA A 48 29.86 -3.97 14.33
CA ALA A 48 30.81 -2.91 14.62
C ALA A 48 32.03 -3.00 13.72
N TRP A 49 32.54 -1.84 13.35
CA TRP A 49 33.74 -1.63 12.55
C TRP A 49 34.51 -0.46 13.15
N ASP A 50 35.84 -0.50 13.09
CA ASP A 50 36.59 0.74 13.13
C ASP A 50 36.45 1.47 11.79
N ALA A 51 36.65 2.80 11.81
CA ALA A 51 36.40 3.64 10.64
C ALA A 51 37.36 3.33 9.49
N GLU A 52 38.62 2.98 9.77
CA GLU A 52 39.61 2.66 8.74
C GLU A 52 39.23 1.39 7.99
N GLU A 53 38.89 0.34 8.74
CA GLU A 53 38.43 -0.90 8.17
C GLU A 53 37.16 -0.68 7.34
N LEU A 54 36.15 0.01 7.87
CA LEU A 54 34.90 0.25 7.14
C LEU A 54 35.13 0.96 5.80
N MET A 55 36.05 1.93 5.76
CA MET A 55 36.38 2.69 4.55
C MET A 55 37.15 1.87 3.51
N THR A 56 37.78 0.76 3.91
CA THR A 56 38.50 -0.15 2.98
C THR A 56 37.66 -1.35 2.53
N MET A 57 36.48 -1.54 3.11
CA MET A 57 35.57 -2.61 2.70
C MET A 57 34.92 -2.31 1.36
N ALA A 58 34.82 -3.34 0.52
CA ALA A 58 34.00 -3.31 -0.67
C ALA A 58 32.62 -3.91 -0.36
N PHE A 59 31.57 -3.12 -0.57
CA PHE A 59 30.18 -3.56 -0.44
C PHE A 59 29.58 -3.80 -1.83
N PRO A 60 28.69 -4.80 -1.99
CA PRO A 60 27.94 -4.96 -3.23
C PRO A 60 27.01 -3.76 -3.44
N GLU A 61 26.69 -3.46 -4.70
CA GLU A 61 25.68 -2.47 -5.03
C GLU A 61 24.32 -2.85 -4.40
N PRO A 62 23.55 -1.86 -3.88
CA PRO A 62 22.24 -2.12 -3.29
C PRO A 62 21.29 -2.85 -4.26
N ARG A 63 20.47 -3.77 -3.75
CA ARG A 63 19.52 -4.51 -4.58
C ARG A 63 18.21 -3.73 -4.74
N TRP A 64 17.91 -3.33 -5.96
CA TRP A 64 16.71 -2.54 -6.28
C TRP A 64 15.52 -3.42 -6.68
N ALA A 65 14.37 -3.28 -6.02
CA ALA A 65 13.12 -3.83 -6.57
C ALA A 65 12.62 -2.99 -7.76
N VAL A 66 12.73 -1.66 -7.62
CA VAL A 66 12.44 -0.69 -8.69
C VAL A 66 13.53 0.38 -8.63
N PRO A 67 14.47 0.43 -9.59
CA PRO A 67 15.55 1.41 -9.59
C PRO A 67 15.04 2.85 -9.40
N GLY A 68 15.67 3.59 -8.47
CA GLY A 68 15.32 4.97 -8.14
C GLY A 68 14.05 5.17 -7.32
N ILE A 69 13.32 4.10 -6.97
CA ILE A 69 12.05 4.20 -6.23
C ILE A 69 12.01 3.25 -5.02
N ILE A 70 12.40 1.98 -5.20
CA ILE A 70 12.34 0.94 -4.16
C ILE A 70 13.66 0.20 -4.10
N CYS A 71 14.50 0.56 -3.13
CA CYS A 71 15.74 -0.12 -2.79
C CYS A 71 15.50 -1.26 -1.76
N GLU A 72 16.52 -2.07 -1.50
CA GLU A 72 16.53 -3.00 -0.37
C GLU A 72 16.29 -2.26 0.96
N GLY A 73 15.71 -2.96 1.94
CA GLY A 73 15.22 -2.34 3.18
C GLY A 73 13.70 -2.16 3.18
N VAL A 74 13.19 -1.32 4.08
CA VAL A 74 11.75 -1.16 4.31
C VAL A 74 11.25 0.13 3.69
N THR A 75 10.33 -0.01 2.74
CA THR A 75 9.64 1.09 2.09
C THR A 75 8.19 1.19 2.58
N LEU A 76 7.77 2.37 3.06
CA LEU A 76 6.40 2.65 3.45
C LEU A 76 5.63 3.25 2.27
N LEU A 77 4.66 2.52 1.70
CA LEU A 77 3.73 3.04 0.68
C LEU A 77 2.47 3.57 1.37
N ALA A 78 2.43 4.88 1.58
CA ALA A 78 1.36 5.62 2.23
C ALA A 78 0.42 6.29 1.22
N GLY A 79 -0.79 6.62 1.68
CA GLY A 79 -1.79 7.38 0.89
C GLY A 79 -3.21 7.14 1.40
N PRO A 80 -4.19 7.95 0.99
CA PRO A 80 -5.57 7.80 1.43
C PRO A 80 -6.19 6.47 1.00
N PRO A 81 -7.26 5.99 1.68
CA PRO A 81 -7.98 4.80 1.25
C PRO A 81 -8.45 4.91 -0.21
N LYS A 82 -8.42 3.79 -0.93
CA LYS A 82 -8.88 3.67 -2.32
C LYS A 82 -8.13 4.51 -3.36
N VAL A 83 -6.98 5.08 -3.01
CA VAL A 83 -6.14 5.86 -3.95
C VAL A 83 -5.49 4.99 -5.04
N GLY A 84 -5.31 3.69 -4.80
CA GLY A 84 -4.72 2.75 -5.76
C GLY A 84 -3.45 2.01 -5.30
N LYS A 85 -3.06 2.11 -4.02
CA LYS A 85 -1.86 1.45 -3.46
C LYS A 85 -1.83 -0.06 -3.67
N SER A 86 -2.92 -0.77 -3.39
CA SER A 86 -2.99 -2.23 -3.61
C SER A 86 -2.85 -2.59 -5.10
N TRP A 87 -3.34 -1.74 -6.01
CA TRP A 87 -3.12 -1.94 -7.44
C TRP A 87 -1.66 -1.70 -7.83
N MET A 88 -1.02 -0.67 -7.27
CA MET A 88 0.41 -0.43 -7.45
C MET A 88 1.23 -1.61 -6.92
N GLY A 89 1.00 -2.05 -5.68
CA GLY A 89 1.70 -3.18 -5.08
C GLY A 89 1.52 -4.47 -5.88
N LEU A 90 0.30 -4.80 -6.30
CA LEU A 90 0.02 -5.99 -7.10
C LEU A 90 0.68 -5.93 -8.48
N GLY A 91 0.63 -4.76 -9.13
CA GLY A 91 1.29 -4.51 -10.41
C GLY A 91 2.80 -4.71 -10.32
N LEU A 92 3.45 -4.08 -9.34
CA LEU A 92 4.88 -4.25 -9.07
C LEU A 92 5.23 -5.73 -8.84
N ALA A 93 4.45 -6.43 -8.03
CA ALA A 93 4.71 -7.83 -7.73
C ALA A 93 4.60 -8.73 -8.97
N LEU A 94 3.62 -8.48 -9.85
CA LEU A 94 3.45 -9.20 -11.11
C LEU A 94 4.55 -8.87 -12.12
N ASP A 95 4.94 -7.61 -12.24
CA ASP A 95 5.93 -7.17 -13.23
C ASP A 95 7.34 -7.58 -12.83
N ILE A 96 7.73 -7.42 -11.56
CA ILE A 96 9.05 -7.87 -11.06
C ILE A 96 9.17 -9.40 -11.14
N ALA A 97 8.15 -10.14 -10.71
CA ALA A 97 8.19 -11.61 -10.81
C ALA A 97 8.24 -12.12 -12.26
N ALA A 98 7.75 -11.32 -13.22
CA ALA A 98 7.77 -11.64 -14.65
C ALA A 98 8.98 -11.05 -15.40
N GLY A 99 9.83 -10.22 -14.75
CA GLY A 99 10.91 -9.49 -15.42
C GLY A 99 10.43 -8.44 -16.42
N ARG A 100 9.29 -7.81 -16.15
CA ARG A 100 8.70 -6.76 -17.00
C ARG A 100 8.95 -5.38 -16.38
N PRO A 101 8.97 -4.31 -17.19
CA PRO A 101 9.16 -2.97 -16.66
C PRO A 101 8.12 -2.63 -15.59
N ALA A 102 8.58 -2.20 -14.42
CA ALA A 102 7.74 -1.68 -13.36
C ALA A 102 7.19 -0.30 -13.75
N LEU A 103 5.97 0.00 -13.32
CA LEU A 103 5.28 1.26 -13.58
C LEU A 103 5.31 1.65 -15.08
N GLY A 104 5.23 0.66 -15.96
CA GLY A 104 5.13 0.84 -17.41
C GLY A 104 6.45 1.02 -18.16
N SER A 105 7.51 1.54 -17.54
CA SER A 105 8.74 1.92 -18.24
C SER A 105 10.05 1.63 -17.51
N ILE A 106 10.03 1.35 -16.20
CA ILE A 106 11.26 1.20 -15.41
C ILE A 106 11.77 -0.23 -15.51
N PRO A 107 12.97 -0.50 -16.08
CA PRO A 107 13.51 -1.85 -16.13
C PRO A 107 13.79 -2.39 -14.72
N VAL A 108 13.53 -3.68 -14.51
CA VAL A 108 13.75 -4.35 -13.22
C VAL A 108 14.42 -5.70 -13.43
N ASP A 109 15.21 -6.13 -12.45
CA ASP A 109 15.68 -7.51 -12.40
C ASP A 109 14.55 -8.43 -11.93
N ALA A 110 14.37 -9.54 -12.65
CA ALA A 110 13.39 -10.55 -12.27
C ALA A 110 13.84 -11.35 -11.04
N GLY A 111 12.87 -11.81 -10.25
CA GLY A 111 13.12 -12.79 -9.21
C GLY A 111 11.89 -13.10 -8.37
N PRO A 112 12.00 -14.01 -7.38
CA PRO A 112 10.89 -14.37 -6.52
C PRO A 112 10.28 -13.16 -5.80
N VAL A 113 8.96 -13.13 -5.70
CA VAL A 113 8.20 -12.10 -5.00
C VAL A 113 7.19 -12.74 -4.06
N LEU A 114 7.08 -12.22 -2.84
CA LEU A 114 6.03 -12.57 -1.90
C LEU A 114 5.04 -11.41 -1.79
N TYR A 115 3.75 -11.67 -2.01
CA TYR A 115 2.69 -10.68 -1.83
C TYR A 115 1.69 -11.16 -0.79
N LEU A 116 1.63 -10.47 0.35
CA LEU A 116 0.67 -10.71 1.43
C LEU A 116 -0.56 -9.82 1.21
N ALA A 117 -1.60 -10.37 0.58
CA ALA A 117 -2.88 -9.72 0.25
C ALA A 117 -3.91 -9.86 1.38
N LEU A 118 -3.62 -9.25 2.54
CA LEU A 118 -4.28 -9.49 3.83
C LEU A 118 -5.69 -8.90 3.96
N GLU A 119 -6.11 -8.05 3.02
CA GLU A 119 -7.49 -7.57 2.92
C GLU A 119 -8.27 -8.21 1.77
N ASP A 120 -7.62 -9.09 1.00
CA ASP A 120 -8.23 -9.75 -0.14
C ASP A 120 -8.86 -11.09 0.21
N THR A 121 -9.69 -11.55 -0.72
CA THR A 121 -10.15 -12.94 -0.78
C THR A 121 -9.53 -13.59 -2.00
N PRO A 122 -9.41 -14.94 -2.08
CA PRO A 122 -8.86 -15.60 -3.26
C PRO A 122 -9.57 -15.18 -4.54
N ARG A 123 -10.91 -15.06 -4.50
CA ARG A 123 -11.74 -14.62 -5.64
C ARG A 123 -11.41 -13.19 -6.07
N ARG A 124 -11.29 -12.26 -5.13
CA ARG A 124 -10.99 -10.85 -5.43
C ARG A 124 -9.58 -10.68 -5.95
N LEU A 125 -8.60 -11.36 -5.34
CA LEU A 125 -7.22 -11.36 -5.79
C LEU A 125 -7.09 -11.93 -7.20
N GLN A 126 -7.71 -13.08 -7.48
CA GLN A 126 -7.75 -13.66 -8.82
C GLN A 126 -8.37 -12.71 -9.84
N SER A 127 -9.48 -12.04 -9.50
CA SER A 127 -10.10 -11.05 -10.39
C SER A 127 -9.14 -9.90 -10.71
N ARG A 128 -8.46 -9.35 -9.70
CA ARG A 128 -7.47 -8.27 -9.89
C ARG A 128 -6.29 -8.72 -10.74
N MET A 129 -5.76 -9.91 -10.49
CA MET A 129 -4.69 -10.49 -11.31
C MET A 129 -5.10 -10.65 -12.77
N ARG A 130 -6.33 -11.10 -13.05
CA ARG A 130 -6.82 -11.20 -14.44
C ARG A 130 -6.83 -9.83 -15.13
N THR A 131 -7.26 -8.79 -14.43
CA THR A 131 -7.23 -7.41 -14.93
C THR A 131 -5.80 -6.98 -15.28
N VAL A 132 -4.86 -7.10 -14.34
CA VAL A 132 -3.46 -6.68 -14.55
C VAL A 132 -2.74 -7.54 -15.60
N LEU A 133 -2.98 -8.85 -15.60
CA LEU A 133 -2.35 -9.76 -16.55
C LEU A 133 -2.89 -9.58 -17.97
N ALA A 134 -4.15 -9.16 -18.14
CA ALA A 134 -4.76 -8.94 -19.46
C ALA A 134 -4.55 -10.13 -20.43
N GLY A 135 -4.76 -11.36 -19.92
CA GLY A 135 -4.57 -12.60 -20.69
C GLY A 135 -3.15 -13.17 -20.69
N ARG A 136 -2.16 -12.44 -20.16
CA ARG A 136 -0.79 -12.97 -19.98
C ARG A 136 -0.74 -14.07 -18.90
N PRO A 137 0.22 -15.01 -18.98
CA PRO A 137 0.38 -16.02 -17.94
C PRO A 137 0.79 -15.40 -16.60
N ALA A 138 0.35 -16.03 -15.51
CA ALA A 138 0.81 -15.65 -14.17
C ALA A 138 2.29 -16.07 -13.98
N PRO A 139 3.15 -15.20 -13.42
CA PRO A 139 4.56 -15.51 -13.23
C PRO A 139 4.76 -16.58 -12.16
N ALA A 140 5.57 -17.60 -12.46
CA ALA A 140 5.86 -18.70 -11.52
C ALA A 140 6.61 -18.24 -10.25
N GLY A 141 7.34 -17.13 -10.34
CA GLY A 141 8.08 -16.55 -9.21
C GLY A 141 7.23 -15.76 -8.20
N LEU A 142 5.92 -15.62 -8.42
CA LEU A 142 5.05 -14.86 -7.51
C LEU A 142 4.32 -15.78 -6.53
N THR A 143 4.66 -15.67 -5.25
CA THR A 143 3.92 -16.30 -4.15
C THR A 143 2.89 -15.32 -3.60
N LEU A 144 1.63 -15.76 -3.48
CA LEU A 144 0.52 -14.96 -2.94
C LEU A 144 0.00 -15.62 -1.66
N SER A 145 -0.16 -14.83 -0.59
CA SER A 145 -0.83 -15.27 0.63
C SER A 145 -1.89 -14.27 1.05
N ILE A 146 -3.05 -14.75 1.47
CA ILE A 146 -4.13 -13.94 2.05
C ILE A 146 -4.12 -13.94 3.57
N ALA A 147 -3.12 -14.57 4.18
CA ALA A 147 -2.99 -14.69 5.63
C ALA A 147 -1.53 -14.57 6.06
N CYS A 148 -1.32 -13.88 7.17
CA CYS A 148 -0.04 -13.78 7.86
C CYS A 148 -0.35 -13.47 9.33
N PRO A 149 0.25 -14.18 10.30
CA PRO A 149 0.15 -13.83 11.70
C PRO A 149 0.69 -12.41 11.94
N PRO A 150 0.27 -11.74 13.02
CA PRO A 150 0.96 -10.55 13.49
C PRO A 150 2.47 -10.79 13.63
N MET A 151 3.28 -9.77 13.34
CA MET A 151 4.75 -9.83 13.42
C MET A 151 5.20 -10.37 14.79
N PRO A 152 4.69 -9.90 15.95
CA PRO A 152 5.13 -10.47 17.24
C PRO A 152 4.70 -11.92 17.50
N ALA A 153 3.88 -12.51 16.63
CA ALA A 153 3.22 -13.80 16.81
C ALA A 153 3.56 -14.81 15.69
N GLY A 154 4.72 -14.70 15.03
CA GLY A 154 5.11 -15.63 13.96
C GLY A 154 5.21 -15.01 12.56
N GLY A 155 4.76 -13.76 12.38
CA GLY A 155 4.66 -13.14 11.06
C GLY A 155 6.01 -12.82 10.44
N ASP A 156 6.95 -12.31 11.25
CA ASP A 156 8.32 -12.03 10.83
C ASP A 156 9.09 -13.34 10.59
N GLU A 157 8.91 -14.37 11.42
CA GLU A 157 9.51 -15.68 11.18
C GLU A 157 8.97 -16.37 9.92
N GLN A 158 7.67 -16.22 9.62
CA GLN A 158 7.07 -16.75 8.39
C GLN A 158 7.72 -16.12 7.14
N ILE A 159 7.94 -14.80 7.15
CA ILE A 159 8.57 -14.09 6.04
C ILE A 159 10.06 -14.49 5.95
N ASP A 160 10.78 -14.56 7.07
CA ASP A 160 12.17 -14.98 7.13
C ASP A 160 12.38 -16.39 6.56
N ALA A 161 11.49 -17.34 6.90
CA ALA A 161 11.53 -18.70 6.38
C ALA A 161 11.29 -18.74 4.86
N TRP A 162 10.33 -17.94 4.36
CA TRP A 162 10.09 -17.85 2.91
C TRP A 162 11.31 -17.26 2.19
N LEU A 163 11.91 -16.20 2.71
CA LEU A 163 13.11 -15.57 2.12
C LEU A 163 14.32 -16.51 2.16
N THR A 164 14.48 -17.29 3.22
CA THR A 164 15.54 -18.31 3.32
C THR A 164 15.38 -19.38 2.22
N ALA A 165 14.15 -19.77 1.89
CA ALA A 165 13.88 -20.70 0.79
C ALA A 165 14.01 -20.06 -0.61
N HIS A 166 14.08 -18.72 -0.69
CA HIS A 166 14.13 -17.96 -1.94
C HIS A 166 15.24 -16.89 -1.90
N PRO A 167 16.54 -17.27 -1.85
CA PRO A 167 17.65 -16.33 -1.65
C PRO A 167 17.78 -15.25 -2.76
N GLY A 168 17.17 -15.47 -3.93
CA GLY A 168 17.09 -14.50 -5.02
C GLY A 168 15.90 -13.55 -4.98
N ALA A 169 15.07 -13.58 -3.93
CA ALA A 169 13.86 -12.78 -3.83
C ALA A 169 14.15 -11.29 -4.03
N ARG A 170 13.28 -10.60 -4.79
CA ARG A 170 13.43 -9.17 -5.13
C ARG A 170 12.49 -8.28 -4.35
N LEU A 171 11.33 -8.79 -3.93
CA LEU A 171 10.31 -7.98 -3.29
C LEU A 171 9.45 -8.81 -2.34
N VAL A 172 9.14 -8.22 -1.18
CA VAL A 172 8.03 -8.62 -0.31
C VAL A 172 7.05 -7.45 -0.22
N VAL A 173 5.76 -7.69 -0.45
CA VAL A 173 4.71 -6.68 -0.27
C VAL A 173 3.77 -7.12 0.86
N ILE A 174 3.50 -6.21 1.79
CA ILE A 174 2.57 -6.40 2.90
C ILE A 174 1.38 -5.44 2.72
N ASP A 175 0.25 -5.97 2.24
CA ASP A 175 -0.96 -5.22 1.93
C ASP A 175 -2.16 -5.69 2.77
N VAL A 176 -2.46 -5.10 3.93
CA VAL A 176 -1.92 -3.87 4.52
C VAL A 176 -1.14 -4.13 5.81
N PHE A 177 -0.13 -3.30 6.09
CA PHE A 177 0.72 -3.46 7.28
C PHE A 177 -0.07 -3.46 8.60
N ALA A 178 -1.17 -2.71 8.68
CA ALA A 178 -2.03 -2.64 9.86
C ALA A 178 -2.58 -4.03 10.31
N LYS A 179 -2.70 -5.00 9.39
CA LYS A 179 -3.15 -6.37 9.69
C LYS A 179 -2.11 -7.21 10.42
N VAL A 180 -0.83 -6.91 10.23
CA VAL A 180 0.29 -7.69 10.77
C VAL A 180 1.12 -6.93 11.79
N ARG A 181 0.93 -5.62 11.96
CA ARG A 181 1.65 -4.81 12.93
C ARG A 181 1.60 -5.38 14.37
N GLY A 182 0.49 -6.04 14.71
CA GLY A 182 0.20 -6.53 16.05
C GLY A 182 -0.44 -5.48 16.96
N THR A 183 -0.82 -5.92 18.15
CA THR A 183 -1.46 -5.06 19.16
C THR A 183 -0.39 -4.39 20.01
N PRO A 184 -0.41 -3.05 20.16
CA PRO A 184 0.47 -2.36 21.10
C PRO A 184 0.29 -2.91 22.51
N PRO A 185 1.37 -3.16 23.27
CA PRO A 185 1.27 -3.49 24.68
C PRO A 185 0.57 -2.36 25.46
N ALA A 186 -0.12 -2.71 26.54
CA ALA A 186 -0.80 -1.73 27.37
C ALA A 186 0.19 -0.70 27.94
N GLY A 187 -0.13 0.59 27.82
CA GLY A 187 0.71 1.69 28.31
C GLY A 187 1.83 2.12 27.37
N VAL A 188 2.02 1.47 26.22
CA VAL A 188 3.00 1.89 25.21
C VAL A 188 2.38 2.92 24.27
N ALA A 189 3.09 4.03 24.02
CA ALA A 189 2.64 5.04 23.07
C ALA A 189 2.58 4.46 21.65
N ALA A 190 1.61 4.91 20.84
CA ALA A 190 1.42 4.40 19.49
C ALA A 190 2.69 4.52 18.63
N TYR A 191 3.44 5.61 18.81
CA TYR A 191 4.73 5.85 18.14
C TYR A 191 5.75 4.74 18.43
N ASP A 192 5.96 4.39 19.70
CA ASP A 192 6.95 3.37 20.10
C ASP A 192 6.54 1.98 19.62
N ALA A 193 5.24 1.69 19.67
CA ALA A 193 4.70 0.43 19.14
C ALA A 193 4.88 0.31 17.62
N ASP A 194 4.67 1.41 16.89
CA ASP A 194 4.94 1.51 15.45
C ASP A 194 6.40 1.27 15.13
N TYR A 195 7.29 1.95 15.84
CA TYR A 195 8.73 1.81 15.67
C TYR A 195 9.20 0.37 15.95
N ALA A 196 8.71 -0.25 17.03
CA ALA A 196 9.05 -1.63 17.38
C ALA A 196 8.57 -2.65 16.32
N ALA A 197 7.36 -2.46 15.78
CA ALA A 197 6.82 -3.31 14.73
C ALA A 197 7.59 -3.16 13.41
N MET A 198 7.94 -1.92 13.04
CA MET A 198 8.82 -1.64 11.89
C MET A 198 10.19 -2.29 12.06
N GLY A 199 10.77 -2.19 13.26
CA GLY A 199 12.08 -2.78 13.56
C GLY A 199 12.12 -4.31 13.39
N ARG A 200 11.01 -5.02 13.61
CA ARG A 200 10.90 -6.46 13.31
C ARG A 200 11.08 -6.75 11.83
N ILE A 201 10.35 -6.02 11.00
CA ILE A 201 10.39 -6.17 9.55
C ILE A 201 11.75 -5.74 9.00
N LYS A 202 12.29 -4.62 9.51
CA LYS A 202 13.61 -4.14 9.10
C LYS A 202 14.70 -5.16 9.33
N ARG A 203 14.71 -5.84 10.48
CA ARG A 203 15.67 -6.93 10.73
C ARG A 203 15.58 -8.04 9.68
N VAL A 204 14.38 -8.40 9.23
CA VAL A 204 14.20 -9.40 8.18
C VAL A 204 14.67 -8.85 6.82
N ALA A 205 14.30 -7.62 6.47
CA ALA A 205 14.73 -6.98 5.22
C ALA A 205 16.27 -6.88 5.13
N ASP A 206 16.91 -6.32 6.15
CA ASP A 206 18.36 -6.20 6.25
C ASP A 206 19.03 -7.59 6.25
N ARG A 207 18.39 -8.61 6.85
CA ARG A 207 18.92 -9.98 6.90
C ARG A 207 19.04 -10.62 5.52
N HIS A 208 18.13 -10.31 4.62
CA HIS A 208 18.07 -10.94 3.31
C HIS A 208 18.51 -10.01 2.17
N GLY A 209 18.81 -8.73 2.48
CA GLY A 209 19.13 -7.72 1.46
C GLY A 209 17.99 -7.64 0.44
N VAL A 210 16.76 -7.47 0.93
CA VAL A 210 15.54 -7.53 0.12
C VAL A 210 14.68 -6.29 0.36
N ALA A 211 14.00 -5.83 -0.68
CA ALA A 211 13.01 -4.77 -0.57
C ALA A 211 11.72 -5.29 0.06
N VAL A 212 11.21 -4.58 1.07
CA VAL A 212 9.92 -4.85 1.70
C VAL A 212 9.04 -3.61 1.61
N VAL A 213 7.92 -3.70 0.90
CA VAL A 213 6.95 -2.62 0.77
C VAL A 213 5.79 -2.83 1.74
N LEU A 214 5.55 -1.86 2.60
CA LEU A 214 4.48 -1.83 3.59
C LEU A 214 3.37 -0.90 3.11
N VAL A 215 2.21 -1.44 2.73
CA VAL A 215 1.07 -0.62 2.37
C VAL A 215 0.42 -0.08 3.63
N HIS A 216 0.30 1.25 3.69
CA HIS A 216 -0.26 1.96 4.84
C HIS A 216 -1.33 2.97 4.43
N HIS A 217 -2.39 3.06 5.23
CA HIS A 217 -3.47 4.02 5.00
C HIS A 217 -3.26 5.24 5.87
N VAL A 218 -3.15 6.41 5.26
CA VAL A 218 -3.16 7.69 5.98
C VAL A 218 -4.53 8.36 5.85
N ARG A 219 -4.88 9.20 6.83
CA ARG A 219 -6.07 10.06 6.71
C ARG A 219 -5.75 11.18 5.71
N LYS A 220 -6.76 11.62 4.96
CA LYS A 220 -6.63 12.78 4.07
C LYS A 220 -6.50 14.04 4.93
N ALA A 221 -5.28 14.48 5.20
CA ALA A 221 -5.02 15.82 5.71
C ALA A 221 -4.88 16.78 4.53
N ALA A 222 -5.44 17.98 4.65
CA ALA A 222 -5.10 19.09 3.76
C ALA A 222 -3.80 19.70 4.29
N ALA A 223 -2.66 19.12 3.93
CA ALA A 223 -1.35 19.66 4.28
C ALA A 223 -0.58 19.99 3.00
N GLU A 224 0.08 21.14 2.98
CA GLU A 224 0.97 21.57 1.89
C GLU A 224 2.26 20.72 1.82
N ASP A 225 2.57 20.01 2.90
CA ASP A 225 3.73 19.12 3.04
C ASP A 225 3.27 17.65 3.06
N PHE A 226 3.71 16.86 2.09
CA PHE A 226 3.37 15.44 1.98
C PHE A 226 3.92 14.62 3.16
N LEU A 227 5.04 15.02 3.76
CA LEU A 227 5.55 14.41 4.99
C LEU A 227 4.61 14.69 6.17
N ALA A 228 3.96 15.85 6.19
CA ALA A 228 2.92 16.15 7.16
C ALA A 228 1.63 15.33 6.92
N THR A 229 1.35 14.87 5.70
CA THR A 229 0.30 13.86 5.43
C THR A 229 0.62 12.52 6.10
N VAL A 230 1.91 12.24 6.33
CA VAL A 230 2.43 11.10 7.10
C VAL A 230 2.59 11.44 8.60
N SER A 231 2.20 12.65 9.04
CA SER A 231 2.37 13.13 10.43
C SER A 231 1.67 12.26 11.50
N GLY A 232 0.53 11.65 11.14
CA GLY A 232 -0.15 10.67 12.02
C GLY A 232 0.59 9.34 12.18
N THR A 233 1.71 9.18 11.48
CA THR A 233 2.49 7.95 11.30
C THR A 233 4.00 8.21 11.41
N ASN A 234 4.40 9.28 12.11
CA ASN A 234 5.82 9.67 12.27
C ASN A 234 6.72 8.53 12.74
N GLY A 235 6.21 7.61 13.57
CA GLY A 235 6.95 6.43 14.02
C GLY A 235 7.22 5.43 12.89
N LEU A 236 6.29 5.29 11.95
CA LEU A 236 6.44 4.43 10.76
C LEU A 236 7.37 5.07 9.74
N ALA A 237 7.16 6.34 9.43
CA ALA A 237 7.98 7.07 8.46
C ALA A 237 9.44 7.17 8.90
N GLY A 238 9.69 7.54 10.17
CA GLY A 238 11.05 7.67 10.70
C GLY A 238 11.80 6.34 10.83
N ALA A 239 11.08 5.22 10.91
CA ALA A 239 11.66 3.87 10.95
C ALA A 239 11.85 3.24 9.57
N ALA A 240 11.22 3.78 8.52
CA ALA A 240 11.37 3.30 7.16
C ALA A 240 12.69 3.79 6.54
N ASP A 241 13.23 3.00 5.61
CA ASP A 241 14.39 3.38 4.79
C ASP A 241 13.96 4.32 3.65
N ALA A 242 12.74 4.13 3.14
CA ALA A 242 12.08 5.03 2.20
C ALA A 242 10.59 5.19 2.49
N VAL A 243 10.04 6.35 2.12
CA VAL A 243 8.62 6.69 2.22
C VAL A 243 8.12 7.09 0.83
N LEU A 244 7.07 6.41 0.39
CA LEU A 244 6.35 6.66 -0.85
C LEU A 244 4.96 7.16 -0.50
N VAL A 245 4.58 8.35 -0.95
CA VAL A 245 3.21 8.88 -0.78
C VAL A 245 2.52 8.91 -2.12
N LEU A 246 1.51 8.05 -2.28
CA LEU A 246 0.66 8.03 -3.47
C LEU A 246 -0.53 8.96 -3.27
N GLU A 247 -0.55 10.04 -4.05
CA GLU A 247 -1.62 11.02 -4.09
C GLU A 247 -2.36 10.98 -5.42
N ARG A 248 -3.68 11.19 -5.34
CA ARG A 248 -4.56 11.20 -6.50
C ARG A 248 -5.80 12.01 -6.16
N ALA A 249 -6.16 12.97 -7.00
CA ALA A 249 -7.42 13.68 -6.82
C ALA A 249 -8.61 12.75 -7.09
N ARG A 250 -9.78 13.08 -6.52
CA ARG A 250 -10.98 12.26 -6.71
C ARG A 250 -11.41 12.31 -8.19
N ALA A 251 -11.75 11.14 -8.73
CA ALA A 251 -12.27 10.97 -10.09
C ALA A 251 -11.32 11.37 -11.23
N GLN A 252 -10.02 11.48 -10.97
CA GLN A 252 -9.00 11.70 -12.01
C GLN A 252 -8.22 10.44 -12.30
N ALA A 253 -7.69 10.29 -13.51
CA ALA A 253 -6.81 9.18 -13.88
C ALA A 253 -5.39 9.38 -13.32
N ASP A 254 -4.93 10.62 -13.22
CA ASP A 254 -3.55 10.95 -12.89
C ASP A 254 -3.34 11.12 -11.38
N GLY A 255 -2.12 10.85 -10.94
CA GLY A 255 -1.67 10.97 -9.56
C GLY A 255 -0.19 11.30 -9.48
N VAL A 256 0.30 11.53 -8.28
CA VAL A 256 1.72 11.77 -8.01
C VAL A 256 2.20 10.77 -6.97
N LEU A 257 3.39 10.22 -7.21
CA LEU A 257 4.12 9.43 -6.23
C LEU A 257 5.30 10.25 -5.74
N HIS A 258 5.20 10.73 -4.51
CA HIS A 258 6.30 11.39 -3.82
C HIS A 258 7.21 10.33 -3.23
N VAL A 259 8.51 10.43 -3.48
CA VAL A 259 9.53 9.49 -3.01
C VAL A 259 10.55 10.25 -2.18
N THR A 260 10.90 9.72 -1.02
CA THR A 260 11.99 10.23 -0.17
C THR A 260 12.54 9.10 0.68
N GLY A 261 13.82 9.14 1.03
CA GLY A 261 14.44 8.09 1.83
C GLY A 261 15.95 8.27 2.00
N ARG A 262 16.57 7.27 2.62
CA ARG A 262 18.01 7.27 2.91
C ARG A 262 18.83 6.89 1.68
N ASP A 263 18.33 5.92 0.92
CA ASP A 263 19.00 5.32 -0.23
C ASP A 263 18.31 5.67 -1.56
N VAL A 264 17.36 6.61 -1.54
CA VAL A 264 16.64 7.10 -2.73
C VAL A 264 16.65 8.63 -2.74
N ASP A 265 16.77 9.20 -3.94
CA ASP A 265 16.65 10.64 -4.11
C ASP A 265 15.22 11.12 -3.86
N GLU A 266 15.10 12.31 -3.27
CA GLU A 266 13.80 12.95 -3.13
C GLU A 266 13.28 13.35 -4.51
N THR A 267 12.19 12.73 -4.95
CA THR A 267 11.69 12.87 -6.32
C THR A 267 10.18 12.64 -6.39
N ASP A 268 9.51 13.46 -7.21
CA ASP A 268 8.09 13.32 -7.51
C ASP A 268 7.88 12.73 -8.90
N TYR A 269 7.19 11.59 -8.97
CA TYR A 269 6.85 10.92 -10.22
C TYR A 269 5.39 11.23 -10.60
N ALA A 270 5.19 11.81 -11.78
CA ALA A 270 3.87 11.89 -12.40
C ALA A 270 3.40 10.48 -12.78
N LEU A 271 2.21 10.09 -12.35
CA LEU A 271 1.63 8.80 -12.65
C LEU A 271 0.28 8.95 -13.37
N SER A 272 -0.03 8.01 -14.26
CA SER A 272 -1.39 7.78 -14.76
C SER A 272 -1.88 6.41 -14.32
N PHE A 273 -3.13 6.33 -13.89
CA PHE A 273 -3.80 5.06 -13.58
C PHE A 273 -4.74 4.67 -14.70
N ASP A 274 -4.49 3.52 -15.30
CA ASP A 274 -5.34 2.87 -16.28
C ASP A 274 -6.31 1.93 -15.54
N PRO A 275 -7.61 2.27 -15.42
CA PRO A 275 -8.57 1.46 -14.68
C PRO A 275 -8.91 0.13 -15.37
N GLU A 276 -8.77 0.06 -16.70
CA GLU A 276 -9.04 -1.17 -17.45
C GLU A 276 -7.89 -2.17 -17.32
N ALA A 277 -6.66 -1.67 -17.32
CA ALA A 277 -5.47 -2.48 -17.05
C ALA A 277 -5.20 -2.68 -15.54
N GLY A 278 -5.85 -1.90 -14.67
CA GLY A 278 -5.57 -1.90 -13.23
C GLY A 278 -4.11 -1.53 -12.91
N ALA A 279 -3.50 -0.66 -13.71
CA ALA A 279 -2.06 -0.43 -13.71
C ALA A 279 -1.71 1.06 -13.56
N TRP A 280 -0.65 1.32 -12.80
CA TRP A 280 -0.01 2.64 -12.75
C TRP A 280 1.14 2.70 -13.76
N ARG A 281 1.29 3.83 -14.44
CA ARG A 281 2.41 4.11 -15.35
C ARG A 281 3.05 5.44 -15.00
N VAL A 282 4.38 5.50 -14.99
CA VAL A 282 5.11 6.77 -14.92
C VAL A 282 4.90 7.53 -16.22
N LEU A 283 4.69 8.84 -16.12
CA LEU A 283 4.59 9.77 -17.24
C LEU A 283 5.93 10.49 -17.44
N ASP A 284 6.24 10.84 -18.68
CA ASP A 284 7.48 11.56 -19.02
C ASP A 284 7.42 13.04 -18.64
N GLY A 285 8.33 13.52 -17.81
CA GLY A 285 8.42 14.94 -17.43
C GLY A 285 8.26 15.17 -15.92
N ARG A 286 8.23 16.44 -15.48
CA ARG A 286 8.15 16.76 -14.05
C ARG A 286 6.71 16.57 -13.55
N ALA A 287 6.54 16.04 -12.33
CA ALA A 287 5.22 15.95 -11.69
C ALA A 287 4.46 17.29 -11.67
N GLU A 288 5.18 18.38 -11.42
CA GLU A 288 4.69 19.75 -11.48
C GLU A 288 3.98 20.08 -12.81
N ASP A 289 4.53 19.63 -13.95
CA ASP A 289 3.98 19.92 -15.27
C ASP A 289 2.61 19.25 -15.46
N TYR A 290 2.44 18.05 -14.93
CA TYR A 290 1.19 17.29 -15.00
C TYR A 290 0.15 17.80 -14.02
N LEU A 291 0.54 18.07 -12.77
CA LEU A 291 -0.34 18.71 -11.78
C LEU A 291 -0.87 20.05 -12.29
N MET A 292 -0.02 20.85 -12.94
CA MET A 292 -0.45 22.11 -13.54
C MET A 292 -1.42 21.91 -14.70
N ARG A 293 -1.16 20.96 -15.61
CA ARG A 293 -2.06 20.67 -16.74
C ARG A 293 -3.44 20.23 -16.26
N ASP A 294 -3.49 19.41 -15.21
CA ASP A 294 -4.73 18.96 -14.62
C ASP A 294 -5.48 20.09 -13.91
N ALA A 295 -4.81 20.89 -13.07
CA ALA A 295 -5.41 22.06 -12.42
C ALA A 295 -5.99 23.05 -13.45
N ARG A 296 -5.28 23.30 -14.56
CA ARG A 296 -5.78 24.12 -15.66
C ARG A 296 -7.04 23.55 -16.28
N SER A 297 -7.08 22.24 -16.52
CA SER A 297 -8.23 21.56 -17.12
C SER A 297 -9.44 21.60 -16.20
N MET A 298 -9.25 21.38 -14.89
CA MET A 298 -10.32 21.50 -13.88
C MET A 298 -10.87 22.93 -13.80
N VAL A 299 -9.99 23.92 -13.71
CA VAL A 299 -10.36 25.34 -13.64
C VAL A 299 -11.11 25.75 -14.91
N LEU A 300 -10.62 25.37 -16.09
CA LEU A 300 -11.26 25.70 -17.36
C LEU A 300 -12.65 25.08 -17.47
N ARG A 301 -12.79 23.79 -17.13
CA ARG A 301 -14.08 23.08 -17.15
C ARG A 301 -15.06 23.73 -16.17
N TYR A 302 -14.64 23.99 -14.94
CA TYR A 302 -15.49 24.65 -13.95
C TYR A 302 -15.94 26.03 -14.39
N LEU A 303 -15.04 26.83 -14.98
CA LEU A 303 -15.37 28.17 -15.45
C LEU A 303 -16.24 28.20 -16.71
N ARG A 304 -16.35 27.09 -17.46
CA ARG A 304 -17.35 26.95 -18.54
C ARG A 304 -18.76 26.86 -17.97
N ASP A 305 -18.94 26.08 -16.92
CA ASP A 305 -20.24 25.90 -16.28
C ASP A 305 -20.61 27.08 -15.35
N TYR A 306 -19.59 27.72 -14.75
CA TYR A 306 -19.74 28.81 -13.80
C TYR A 306 -18.78 29.97 -14.14
N PRO A 307 -19.05 30.74 -15.21
CA PRO A 307 -18.22 31.88 -15.57
C PRO A 307 -18.31 33.00 -14.52
N GLY A 308 -17.25 33.80 -14.40
CA GLY A 308 -17.25 34.98 -13.51
C GLY A 308 -16.92 34.69 -12.05
N GLN A 309 -16.26 33.56 -11.75
CA GLN A 309 -15.87 33.19 -10.39
C GLN A 309 -14.51 33.76 -9.99
N ARG A 310 -14.35 34.10 -8.72
CA ARG A 310 -13.05 34.52 -8.13
C ARG A 310 -12.21 33.28 -7.76
N PRO A 311 -10.87 33.37 -7.70
CA PRO A 311 -10.00 32.24 -7.37
C PRO A 311 -10.38 31.50 -6.09
N LYS A 312 -10.85 32.21 -5.06
CA LYS A 312 -11.33 31.58 -3.81
C LYS A 312 -12.57 30.71 -4.04
N GLN A 313 -13.53 31.19 -4.82
CA GLN A 313 -14.76 30.45 -5.12
C GLN A 313 -14.46 29.21 -5.96
N ILE A 314 -13.54 29.34 -6.93
CA ILE A 314 -13.05 28.21 -7.74
C ILE A 314 -12.34 27.18 -6.86
N ALA A 315 -11.45 27.63 -5.96
CA ALA A 315 -10.73 26.78 -5.03
C ALA A 315 -11.68 26.03 -4.08
N ASP A 316 -12.65 26.73 -3.50
CA ASP A 316 -13.66 26.14 -2.61
C ASP A 316 -14.51 25.09 -3.35
N ALA A 317 -14.94 25.38 -4.60
CA ALA A 317 -15.75 24.48 -5.40
C ALA A 317 -14.99 23.23 -5.87
N LEU A 318 -13.72 23.39 -6.24
CA LEU A 318 -12.87 22.30 -6.74
C LEU A 318 -12.09 21.58 -5.62
N GLN A 319 -12.19 22.06 -4.38
CA GLN A 319 -11.40 21.59 -3.23
C GLN A 319 -9.89 21.64 -3.50
N LEU A 320 -9.44 22.73 -4.12
CA LEU A 320 -8.04 23.00 -4.45
C LEU A 320 -7.47 24.09 -3.54
N ASP A 321 -6.14 24.20 -3.48
CA ASP A 321 -5.47 25.28 -2.74
C ASP A 321 -5.76 26.67 -3.38
N PRO A 322 -6.21 27.68 -2.60
CA PRO A 322 -6.49 29.02 -3.13
C PRO A 322 -5.29 29.75 -3.73
N GLY A 323 -4.08 29.49 -3.24
CA GLY A 323 -2.83 30.04 -3.78
C GLY A 323 -2.53 29.48 -5.17
N ALA A 324 -2.57 28.15 -5.29
CA ALA A 324 -2.39 27.40 -6.52
C ALA A 324 -3.41 27.80 -7.58
N VAL A 325 -4.71 27.88 -7.24
CA VAL A 325 -5.75 28.32 -8.19
C VAL A 325 -5.50 29.75 -8.66
N ARG A 326 -5.08 30.66 -7.76
CA ARG A 326 -4.75 32.05 -8.16
C ARG A 326 -3.58 32.10 -9.15
N GLN A 327 -2.53 31.32 -8.91
CA GLN A 327 -1.37 31.26 -9.80
C GLN A 327 -1.73 30.61 -11.15
N THR A 328 -2.49 29.52 -11.13
CA THR A 328 -3.02 28.82 -12.31
C THR A 328 -3.88 29.75 -13.15
N CYS A 329 -4.88 30.43 -12.57
CA CYS A 329 -5.71 31.39 -13.29
C CYS A 329 -4.89 32.53 -13.91
N ARG A 330 -3.88 33.07 -13.20
CA ARG A 330 -2.98 34.11 -13.76
C ARG A 330 -2.20 33.61 -14.97
N ARG A 331 -1.64 32.39 -14.91
CA ARG A 331 -0.95 31.79 -16.07
C ARG A 331 -1.91 31.51 -17.22
N MET A 332 -3.11 31.01 -16.92
CA MET A 332 -4.13 30.77 -17.95
C MET A 332 -4.61 32.05 -18.63
N VAL A 333 -4.58 33.21 -17.95
CA VAL A 333 -4.78 34.50 -18.61
C VAL A 333 -3.60 34.88 -19.50
N ALA A 334 -2.37 34.70 -19.01
CA ALA A 334 -1.16 34.96 -19.80
C ALA A 334 -1.11 34.10 -21.08
N ASP A 335 -1.59 32.86 -20.98
CA ASP A 335 -1.63 31.90 -22.09
C ASP A 335 -2.92 32.01 -22.93
N GLY A 336 -3.75 33.03 -22.69
CA GLY A 336 -4.95 33.31 -23.49
C GLY A 336 -6.12 32.32 -23.31
N GLN A 337 -6.10 31.47 -22.29
CA GLN A 337 -7.14 30.47 -22.02
C GLN A 337 -8.29 31.02 -21.15
N LEU A 338 -8.02 32.06 -20.35
CA LEU A 338 -9.01 32.75 -19.52
C LEU A 338 -8.95 34.26 -19.75
N HIS A 339 -10.05 34.95 -19.49
CA HIS A 339 -10.09 36.40 -19.31
C HIS A 339 -10.32 36.76 -17.84
N ALA A 340 -9.52 37.71 -17.33
CA ALA A 340 -9.72 38.30 -16.02
C ALA A 340 -10.54 39.60 -16.14
N THR A 341 -11.54 39.76 -15.28
CA THR A 341 -12.29 41.02 -15.13
C THR A 341 -11.60 41.95 -14.14
N PRO A 342 -11.85 43.27 -14.20
CA PRO A 342 -11.33 44.23 -13.22
C PRO A 342 -11.71 43.90 -11.76
N GLY A 343 -12.79 43.15 -11.54
CA GLY A 343 -13.25 42.70 -10.21
C GLY A 343 -12.58 41.42 -9.69
N GLY A 344 -11.53 40.93 -10.37
CA GLY A 344 -10.77 39.73 -10.00
C GLY A 344 -11.49 38.41 -10.26
N GLN A 345 -12.48 38.43 -11.15
CA GLN A 345 -13.22 37.23 -11.59
C GLN A 345 -12.64 36.71 -12.90
N TYR A 346 -12.72 35.40 -13.12
CA TYR A 346 -12.20 34.75 -14.32
C TYR A 346 -13.34 34.13 -15.13
N ARG A 347 -13.19 34.12 -16.44
CA ARG A 347 -14.09 33.47 -17.41
C ARG A 347 -13.25 32.79 -18.51
N PRO A 348 -13.73 31.73 -19.18
CA PRO A 348 -13.04 31.14 -20.33
C PRO A 348 -12.81 32.18 -21.43
N ALA A 349 -11.73 32.02 -22.21
CA ALA A 349 -11.56 32.80 -23.43
C ALA A 349 -12.56 32.37 -24.51
N ASP A 350 -13.13 33.34 -25.22
CA ASP A 350 -14.10 33.06 -26.30
C ASP A 350 -13.37 32.36 -27.45
N GLY A 351 -13.69 31.07 -27.64
CA GLY A 351 -13.01 30.22 -28.64
C GLY A 351 -13.22 28.71 -28.49
N ASP A 352 -13.83 28.22 -27.41
CA ASP A 352 -14.18 26.79 -27.26
C ASP A 352 -15.68 26.54 -27.05
N THR A 353 -16.50 27.51 -27.44
CA THR A 353 -17.95 27.32 -27.64
C THR A 353 -18.13 26.61 -28.98
N ARG A 354 -18.28 25.28 -28.95
CA ARG A 354 -19.04 24.62 -30.02
C ARG A 354 -20.46 25.18 -29.99
N ASP A 355 -20.82 25.79 -31.11
CA ASP A 355 -22.15 26.21 -31.54
C ASP A 355 -23.32 25.73 -30.68
N SER A 356 -23.95 26.68 -30.01
CA SER A 356 -25.41 26.65 -29.78
C SER A 356 -25.91 28.08 -29.79
N SER A 357 -26.03 28.65 -30.98
CA SER A 357 -26.88 29.80 -31.22
C SER A 357 -28.34 29.38 -31.04
N ASP A 358 -28.92 29.67 -29.88
CA ASP A 358 -30.24 30.31 -29.85
C ASP A 358 -30.46 30.94 -28.47
N SER A 359 -30.60 32.26 -28.45
CA SER A 359 -31.19 32.98 -27.31
C SER A 359 -32.70 33.07 -27.57
N PRO A 360 -33.53 33.04 -26.52
CA PRO A 360 -34.05 34.34 -26.11
C PRO A 360 -34.17 34.54 -24.60
N ASP A 361 -33.80 35.76 -24.22
CA ASP A 361 -34.21 36.70 -23.17
C ASP A 361 -34.93 36.27 -21.86
N PRO A 362 -34.77 37.08 -20.79
CA PRO A 362 -35.03 36.70 -19.42
C PRO A 362 -36.39 37.19 -18.92
N GLU A 363 -37.20 36.31 -18.35
CA GLU A 363 -38.23 36.70 -17.39
C GLU A 363 -38.28 35.76 -16.18
N SER A 364 -38.42 36.36 -15.01
CA SER A 364 -38.83 35.77 -13.74
C SER A 364 -39.55 36.88 -12.98
N PRO A 365 -40.42 36.62 -11.98
CA PRO A 365 -40.95 35.34 -11.48
C PRO A 365 -42.48 35.38 -11.21
N SER A 366 -43.13 34.24 -10.94
CA SER A 366 -44.37 34.22 -10.13
C SER A 366 -44.66 32.88 -9.47
N LEU A 367 -45.08 32.97 -8.20
CA LEU A 367 -45.44 31.94 -7.24
C LEU A 367 -46.90 31.45 -7.39
N LEU A 368 -47.23 30.35 -6.68
CA LEU A 368 -48.57 29.78 -6.36
C LEU A 368 -49.17 28.86 -7.43
N SER A 369 -49.84 27.75 -7.13
CA SER A 369 -50.18 27.06 -5.88
C SER A 369 -50.81 25.70 -6.25
N LEU A 370 -50.56 24.69 -5.42
CA LEU A 370 -51.34 23.45 -5.29
C LEU A 370 -52.84 23.70 -5.08
N ARG A 371 -53.70 22.89 -5.71
CA ARG A 371 -55.03 22.35 -5.26
C ARG A 371 -55.36 21.14 -6.17
N HIS A 372 -55.32 19.88 -5.76
CA HIS A 372 -56.31 19.06 -5.00
C HIS A 372 -57.73 18.96 -5.58
N ALA A 373 -58.08 17.71 -5.99
CA ALA A 373 -59.35 16.95 -5.89
C ALA A 373 -60.58 17.52 -6.64
N ASP A 374 -61.56 16.80 -7.22
CA ASP A 374 -61.99 15.41 -7.53
C ASP A 374 -63.41 15.60 -8.20
N PRO A 375 -64.32 14.61 -8.39
CA PRO A 375 -64.32 13.30 -9.07
C PRO A 375 -65.56 13.10 -10.02
N ALA A 376 -65.76 11.86 -10.52
CA ALA A 376 -66.93 11.28 -11.20
C ALA A 376 -67.09 11.61 -12.70
N ASP A 377 -67.45 10.72 -13.64
CA ASP A 377 -68.25 9.49 -13.58
C ASP A 377 -68.08 8.69 -14.91
N LEU A 378 -68.42 7.38 -14.89
CA LEU A 378 -68.72 6.48 -16.03
C LEU A 378 -67.52 5.99 -16.89
N GLY A 379 -67.27 4.71 -17.17
CA GLY A 379 -67.96 3.44 -16.93
C GLY A 379 -67.22 2.32 -17.72
N GLU A 380 -67.22 1.10 -17.19
CA GLU A 380 -66.85 -0.17 -17.86
C GLU A 380 -67.84 -0.54 -19.00
N PRO A 381 -67.74 -1.67 -19.77
CA PRO A 381 -66.82 -2.85 -19.73
C PRO A 381 -66.14 -3.12 -21.12
N GLU A 382 -65.17 -4.02 -21.32
CA GLU A 382 -65.09 -5.49 -21.12
C GLU A 382 -63.63 -5.94 -20.91
#